data_AF-A0A060CNX6-F1
#
_entry.id   AF-A0A060CNX6-F1
#
_cell.length_a   1.000
_cell.length_b   1.000
_cell.length_c   1.000
_cell.angle_alpha   90.00
_cell.angle_beta   90.00
_cell.angle_gamma   90.00
#
_symmetry.space_group_name_H-M   'P 1'
#
loop_
_entity.id
_entity.type
_entity.pdbx_description
1 polymer ?
#
loop_
_entity_poly.entity_id
_entity_poly.type
_entity_poly.pdbx_seq_one_letter_code
_entity_poly.pdbx_strand_id
1 'polypeptide(L)'
;VYPHMDRAKGQMSSSVLSYGKTGKFMCRQHIFPQWLSDEKQYFMQWKEGDTVKQVWLEEEHSITAKMSLAVQYHLAGVAFWRYGF
;
A
#
# COMPACT_ATOMS: atom_id res chain seq x y z
N VAL A 1 18.75 2.56 -2.86
CA VAL A 1 19.17 2.20 -1.48
C VAL A 1 18.14 2.78 -0.53
N TYR A 2 17.10 2.00 -0.22
CA TYR A 2 16.07 2.42 0.73
C TYR A 2 16.60 2.23 2.15
N PRO A 3 16.34 3.17 3.07
CA PRO A 3 16.78 2.99 4.45
C PRO A 3 16.08 1.75 5.00
N HIS A 4 16.88 0.76 5.38
CA HIS A 4 16.44 -0.38 6.16
C HIS A 4 15.65 0.16 7.35
N MET A 5 14.32 -0.02 7.33
CA MET A 5 13.49 0.28 8.47
C MET A 5 13.91 -0.66 9.59
N ASP A 6 14.60 -0.12 10.59
CA ASP A 6 14.87 -0.81 11.84
C ASP A 6 13.53 -1.27 12.42
N ARG A 7 13.26 -2.57 12.29
CA ARG A 7 12.15 -3.22 12.98
C ARG A 7 12.51 -3.28 14.46
N ALA A 8 12.25 -2.19 15.17
CA ALA A 8 12.28 -2.19 16.63
C ALA A 8 11.38 -3.32 17.13
N LYS A 9 11.91 -4.17 18.02
CA LYS A 9 11.15 -5.25 18.67
C LYS A 9 10.01 -4.63 19.49
N GLY A 10 8.81 -4.66 18.96
CA GLY A 10 7.57 -4.14 19.57
C GLY A 10 6.34 -4.86 19.00
N GLN A 11 5.20 -4.75 19.68
CA GLN A 11 3.94 -5.34 19.19
C GLN A 11 3.50 -4.64 17.89
N MET A 12 3.20 -5.43 16.86
CA MET A 12 2.69 -4.96 15.57
C MET A 12 1.34 -5.62 15.28
N SER A 13 0.39 -4.85 14.77
CA SER A 13 -0.91 -5.34 14.30
C SER A 13 -1.25 -4.74 12.94
N SER A 14 -2.08 -5.42 12.16
CA SER A 14 -2.49 -4.99 10.82
C SER A 14 -4.01 -5.08 10.68
N SER A 15 -4.59 -4.18 9.90
CA SER A 15 -6.00 -4.19 9.52
C SER A 15 -6.18 -3.79 8.06
N VAL A 16 -7.32 -4.16 7.48
CA VAL A 16 -7.68 -3.77 6.11
C VAL A 16 -8.32 -2.39 6.12
N LEU A 17 -7.88 -1.53 5.21
CA LEU A 17 -8.34 -0.16 5.10
C LEU A 17 -9.04 0.04 3.74
N SER A 18 -10.37 0.01 3.72
CA SER A 18 -11.15 0.21 2.48
C SER A 18 -11.14 1.67 2.02
N TYR A 19 -10.85 1.88 0.74
CA TYR A 19 -10.64 3.20 0.11
C TYR A 19 -11.72 4.25 0.43
N GLY A 20 -13.00 3.85 0.48
CA GLY A 20 -14.13 4.74 0.71
C GLY A 20 -14.12 5.48 2.05
N LYS A 21 -13.55 4.89 3.11
CA LYS A 21 -13.37 5.57 4.41
C LYS A 21 -12.03 6.32 4.48
N THR A 22 -11.03 5.86 3.73
CA THR A 22 -9.67 6.38 3.77
C THR A 22 -9.53 7.76 3.13
N GLY A 23 -10.19 8.02 2.00
CA GLY A 23 -10.05 9.30 1.29
C GLY A 23 -10.44 10.51 2.15
N LYS A 24 -11.57 10.44 2.89
CA LYS A 24 -11.99 11.53 3.79
C LYS A 24 -11.02 11.73 4.96
N PHE A 25 -10.39 10.67 5.45
CA PHE A 25 -9.38 10.75 6.51
C PHE A 25 -8.09 11.40 6.01
N MET A 26 -7.59 10.94 4.85
CA MET A 26 -6.39 11.48 4.19
C MET A 26 -6.49 12.99 3.98
N CYS A 27 -7.61 13.47 3.41
CA CYS A 27 -7.80 14.91 3.17
C CYS A 27 -7.81 15.73 4.47
N ARG A 28 -8.43 15.22 5.55
CA ARG A 28 -8.47 15.96 6.82
C ARG A 28 -7.11 16.03 7.52
N GLN A 29 -6.30 14.97 7.40
CA GLN A 29 -5.01 14.86 8.07
C GLN A 29 -3.84 15.32 7.19
N HIS A 30 -4.09 15.71 5.93
CA HIS A 30 -3.08 16.06 4.94
C HIS A 30 -2.04 14.95 4.74
N ILE A 31 -2.48 13.70 4.84
CA ILE A 31 -1.66 12.50 4.62
C ILE A 31 -1.94 12.03 3.19
N PHE A 32 -0.94 12.15 2.32
CA PHE A 32 -1.06 11.76 0.91
C PHE A 32 -0.13 10.59 0.61
N PRO A 33 -0.60 9.59 -0.16
CA PRO A 33 0.22 8.47 -0.54
C PRO A 33 1.35 8.91 -1.49
N GLN A 34 2.56 8.45 -1.20
CA GLN A 34 3.74 8.61 -2.04
C GLN A 34 3.86 7.41 -2.98
N TRP A 35 4.10 7.67 -4.26
CA TRP A 35 4.45 6.62 -5.21
C TRP A 35 5.89 6.14 -4.97
N LEU A 36 6.04 4.83 -4.75
CA LEU A 36 7.33 4.16 -4.67
C LEU A 36 7.64 3.50 -6.00
N SER A 37 8.55 4.09 -6.77
CA SER A 37 8.80 3.73 -8.17
C SER A 37 9.36 2.32 -8.36
N ASP A 38 10.15 1.84 -7.42
CA ASP A 38 10.86 0.57 -7.53
C ASP A 38 9.92 -0.58 -7.14
N GLU A 39 9.03 -0.34 -6.18
CA GLU A 39 8.03 -1.27 -5.69
C GLU A 39 6.72 -1.25 -6.50
N LYS A 40 6.54 -0.23 -7.36
CA LYS A 40 5.30 0.01 -8.11
C LYS A 40 4.06 0.03 -7.22
N GLN A 41 4.15 0.73 -6.09
CA GLN A 41 3.11 0.78 -5.07
C GLN A 41 3.05 2.14 -4.39
N TYR A 42 1.86 2.50 -3.90
CA TYR A 42 1.68 3.67 -3.05
C TYR A 42 1.90 3.35 -1.58
N PHE A 43 2.57 4.26 -0.87
CA PHE A 43 2.84 4.14 0.56
C PHE A 43 2.48 5.42 1.30
N MET A 44 1.91 5.28 2.50
CA MET A 44 1.71 6.39 3.42
C MET A 44 2.11 6.02 4.84
N GLN A 45 2.65 6.99 5.56
CA GLN A 45 3.04 6.84 6.96
C GLN A 45 2.67 8.11 7.72
N TRP A 46 2.19 7.93 8.95
CA TRP A 46 1.98 9.03 9.89
C TRP A 46 2.14 8.56 11.33
N LYS A 47 2.22 9.51 12.26
CA LYS A 47 2.25 9.24 13.70
C LYS A 47 0.88 9.51 14.31
N GLU A 48 0.38 8.57 15.12
CA GLU A 48 -0.82 8.71 15.93
C GLU A 48 -0.44 8.46 17.40
N GLY A 49 -0.30 9.55 18.16
CA GLY A 49 0.31 9.50 19.50
C GLY A 49 1.76 9.06 19.44
N ASP A 50 2.10 7.93 20.08
CA ASP A 50 3.41 7.29 20.00
C ASP A 50 3.46 6.10 19.03
N THR A 51 2.37 5.84 18.31
CA THR A 51 2.29 4.76 17.33
C THR A 51 2.58 5.29 15.93
N VAL A 52 3.49 4.63 15.23
CA VAL A 52 3.69 4.85 13.79
C VAL A 52 2.70 3.97 13.03
N LYS A 53 1.90 4.59 12.15
CA LYS A 53 0.99 3.91 11.24
C LYS A 53 1.59 3.90 9.84
N GLN A 54 1.50 2.76 9.18
CA GLN A 54 2.00 2.54 7.83
C GLN A 54 0.93 1.86 7.00
N VAL A 55 0.71 2.33 5.78
CA VAL A 55 -0.26 1.74 4.86
C VAL A 55 0.36 1.65 3.47
N TRP A 56 0.20 0.48 2.89
CA TRP A 56 0.46 0.20 1.48
C TRP A 56 -0.89 0.16 0.76
N LEU A 57 -0.98 0.87 -0.36
CA LEU A 57 -2.21 1.01 -1.11
C LEU A 57 -2.02 0.47 -2.53
N GLU A 58 -3.01 -0.33 -2.94
CA GLU A 58 -3.22 -0.77 -4.30
C GLU A 58 -4.34 0.07 -4.94
N GLU A 59 -4.07 0.61 -6.12
CA GLU A 59 -5.02 1.32 -6.97
C GLU A 59 -4.75 0.97 -8.45
N GLU A 60 -5.47 1.60 -9.38
CA GLU A 60 -5.42 1.27 -10.81
C GLU A 60 -4.01 1.21 -11.40
N HIS A 61 -3.13 2.17 -11.08
CA HIS A 61 -1.78 2.27 -11.63
C HIS A 61 -0.87 1.13 -11.10
N SER A 62 -0.86 0.88 -9.80
CA SER A 62 -0.12 -0.22 -9.16
C SER A 62 -0.65 -1.60 -9.58
N ILE A 63 -1.97 -1.76 -9.76
CA ILE A 63 -2.56 -2.97 -10.31
C ILE A 63 -2.14 -3.16 -11.77
N THR A 64 -2.21 -2.11 -12.59
CA THR A 64 -1.81 -2.16 -14.00
C THR A 64 -0.34 -2.53 -14.16
N ALA A 65 0.54 -1.99 -13.30
CA ALA A 65 1.96 -2.34 -13.29
C ALA A 65 2.19 -3.83 -12.96
N LYS A 66 1.36 -4.44 -12.12
CA LYS A 66 1.42 -5.89 -11.84
C LYS A 66 0.84 -6.72 -13.00
N MET A 67 -0.26 -6.27 -13.59
CA MET A 67 -0.90 -6.94 -14.73
C MET A 67 0.03 -6.97 -15.96
N SER A 68 0.78 -5.90 -16.21
CA SER A 68 1.69 -5.83 -17.36
C SER A 68 2.80 -6.89 -17.29
N LEU A 69 3.23 -7.29 -16.09
CA LEU A 69 4.19 -8.38 -15.92
C LEU A 69 3.63 -9.72 -16.40
N ALA A 70 2.34 -9.99 -16.15
CA ALA A 70 1.71 -11.22 -16.62
C ALA A 70 1.74 -11.31 -18.16
N VAL A 71 1.49 -10.18 -18.83
CA VAL A 71 1.61 -10.08 -20.30
C VAL A 71 3.06 -10.24 -20.75
N GLN A 72 3.99 -9.49 -20.14
CA GLN A 72 5.40 -9.49 -20.51
C GLN A 72 6.04 -10.88 -20.41
N TYR A 73 5.69 -11.63 -19.36
CA TYR A 73 6.24 -12.96 -19.11
C TYR A 73 5.36 -14.10 -19.64
N HIS A 74 4.31 -13.79 -20.41
CA HIS A 74 3.41 -14.79 -21.00
C HIS A 74 2.85 -15.77 -19.95
N LEU A 75 2.50 -15.24 -18.77
CA LEU A 75 1.94 -16.04 -17.69
C LEU A 75 0.53 -16.50 -18.06
N ALA A 76 0.13 -17.68 -17.58
CA ALA A 76 -1.18 -18.25 -17.86
C ALA A 76 -2.36 -17.45 -17.25
N GLY A 77 -2.08 -16.56 -16.30
CA GLY A 77 -3.10 -15.70 -15.68
C GLY A 77 -2.61 -15.04 -14.39
N VAL A 78 -3.54 -14.38 -13.71
CA VAL A 78 -3.35 -13.69 -12.43
C VAL A 78 -4.39 -14.17 -11.42
N ALA A 79 -4.03 -14.18 -10.13
CA ALA A 79 -4.95 -14.53 -9.04
C ALA A 79 -5.12 -13.34 -8.09
N PHE A 80 -6.33 -13.17 -7.54
CA PHE A 80 -6.69 -12.05 -6.68
C PHE A 80 -7.29 -12.52 -5.36
N TRP A 81 -7.03 -11.78 -4.29
CA TRP A 81 -7.67 -11.94 -2.99
C TRP A 81 -8.12 -10.58 -2.45
N ARG A 82 -9.33 -10.40 -1.93
CA ARG A 82 -10.46 -11.33 -1.76
C ARG A 82 -11.63 -10.94 -2.67
N TYR A 83 -12.58 -11.85 -2.84
CA TYR A 83 -13.86 -11.51 -3.46
C TYR A 83 -14.63 -10.46 -2.61
N GLY A 84 -15.13 -9.40 -3.24
CA GLY A 84 -16.02 -8.37 -2.64
C GLY A 84 -15.34 -7.34 -1.73
N PHE A 85 -14.55 -6.42 -2.30
CA PHE A 85 -14.00 -5.24 -1.60
C PHE A 85 -15.04 -4.19 -1.20
#